data_AF-A0A0C9XV43-F1
#
_entry.id   AF-A0A0C9XV43-F1
#
_cell.length_a   1.000
_cell.length_b   1.000
_cell.length_c   1.000
_cell.angle_alpha   90.00
_cell.angle_beta   90.00
_cell.angle_gamma   90.00
#
_symmetry.space_group_name_H-M   'P 1'
#
loop_
_entity.id
_entity.type
_entity.pdbx_description
1 polymer ?
#
loop_
_entity_poly.entity_id
_entity_poly.type
_entity_poly.pdbx_seq_one_letter_code
_entity_poly.pdbx_strand_id
1 'polypeptide(L)'
;MALESDTHQPPPPPSPLPSLSQSRPAAANEDMLPIESDTAPTDVDAPTALREDVDAPTAPMDVDSPPGLPFPGRRVNNEWEVAYLKIDHLTHSQLKDLCREYHRNITGNKVMLQNNLKIFSGDKKLWDEILPGARKSHRGKCSGKSAERSTTDGITKKRTATKTSTMRRERIILGGEENSKRQHQLPTERSKDRRSVKEKERIVEWAKAFSAANGYVPIEKRTDCPATGETSTAPSVLPMGEYGRILDHVQRTEATLAAISNVLDLSCAPSSFPPPSLNSDTTPPTSTTPSCVAVLSPATIPSPDNLFVQIRVSAIPDPPNVSYHKDIDKLGRIWDDTTPSWSPQEAPFSIPVPFSTSNEKIAVALIYWPQIYMKGRAKHWDHAKKLWSEWKFVMERYRLSTPADFWSEFSDHTGKRLPFSQISKLLRMQRKQEDEQLVTQAQFELGEQFLSTFSYRLGGQRGIPMQRPHAIATARNSNAKASRYC
;
A
#
# COMPACT_ATOMS: atom_id res chain seq x y z
N MET A 1 4.20 30.47 -71.96
CA MET A 1 3.44 29.59 -71.05
C MET A 1 4.20 29.58 -69.74
N ALA A 2 3.59 30.14 -68.70
CA ALA A 2 4.21 30.46 -67.43
C ALA A 2 4.47 29.20 -66.61
N LEU A 3 5.67 29.09 -66.05
CA LEU A 3 6.03 28.13 -65.01
C LEU A 3 5.74 28.80 -63.67
N GLU A 4 4.75 28.29 -62.95
CA GLU A 4 4.48 28.67 -61.56
C GLU A 4 5.51 28.01 -60.64
N SER A 5 6.37 28.84 -60.08
CA SER A 5 7.36 28.45 -59.07
C SER A 5 6.70 28.48 -57.70
N ASP A 6 6.25 27.31 -57.24
CA ASP A 6 5.65 27.12 -55.92
C ASP A 6 6.73 27.26 -54.83
N THR A 7 6.76 28.43 -54.19
CA THR A 7 7.72 28.76 -53.15
C THR A 7 7.16 28.31 -51.80
N HIS A 8 7.53 27.10 -51.37
CA HIS A 8 7.24 26.62 -50.02
C HIS A 8 8.01 27.46 -48.99
N GLN A 9 7.30 28.40 -48.37
CA GLN A 9 7.79 29.16 -47.23
C GLN A 9 7.75 28.27 -45.96
N PRO A 10 8.87 28.08 -45.26
CA PRO A 10 8.90 27.28 -44.04
C PRO A 10 8.05 27.94 -42.93
N PRO A 11 7.39 27.14 -42.07
CA PRO A 11 6.57 27.69 -41.00
C PRO A 11 7.43 28.53 -40.04
N PRO A 12 6.88 29.65 -39.52
CA PRO A 12 7.61 30.49 -38.58
C PRO A 12 7.96 29.72 -37.30
N PRO A 13 9.13 30.01 -36.69
CA PRO A 13 9.52 29.38 -35.43
C PRO A 13 8.50 29.68 -34.33
N PRO A 14 8.24 28.72 -33.42
CA PRO A 14 7.32 28.93 -32.31
C PRO A 14 7.81 30.09 -31.45
N SER A 15 6.91 31.04 -31.17
CA SER A 15 7.19 32.18 -30.31
C SER A 15 7.70 31.71 -28.94
N PRO A 16 8.72 32.38 -28.37
CA PRO A 16 9.22 32.03 -27.05
C PRO A 16 8.08 32.13 -26.03
N LEU A 17 7.86 31.05 -25.30
CA LEU A 17 6.91 31.00 -24.19
C LEU A 17 7.25 32.12 -23.20
N PRO A 18 6.24 32.86 -22.69
CA PRO A 18 6.49 33.86 -21.67
C PRO A 18 7.09 33.19 -20.44
N SER A 19 8.24 33.69 -20.02
CA SER A 19 8.88 33.34 -18.75
C SER A 19 7.87 33.53 -17.62
N LEU A 20 7.45 32.42 -17.02
CA LEU A 20 6.65 32.37 -15.81
C LEU A 20 7.53 32.84 -14.63
N SER A 21 7.73 34.15 -14.56
CA SER A 21 8.11 34.81 -13.31
C SER A 21 6.91 34.65 -12.38
N GLN A 22 7.10 33.90 -11.29
CA GLN A 22 6.10 33.70 -10.26
C GLN A 22 5.87 35.02 -9.50
N SER A 23 5.06 35.90 -10.09
CA SER A 23 4.49 37.05 -9.40
C SER A 23 3.41 36.54 -8.44
N ARG A 24 3.82 36.42 -7.17
CA ARG A 24 2.96 36.24 -6.01
C ARG A 24 1.95 37.41 -5.95
N PRO A 25 0.63 37.18 -5.89
CA PRO A 25 -0.30 38.28 -5.71
C PRO A 25 -0.20 38.80 -4.27
N ALA A 26 0.19 40.07 -4.14
CA ALA A 26 0.01 40.84 -2.92
C ALA A 26 -1.49 41.08 -2.72
N ALA A 27 -2.09 40.37 -1.78
CA ALA A 27 -3.41 40.70 -1.29
C ALA A 27 -3.27 41.93 -0.38
N ALA A 28 -3.94 43.00 -0.77
CA ALA A 28 -4.11 44.21 0.01
C ALA A 28 -4.85 43.89 1.32
N ASN A 29 -4.25 44.29 2.43
CA ASN A 29 -4.91 44.49 3.71
C ASN A 29 -5.68 45.81 3.66
N GLU A 30 -6.95 45.81 3.99
CA GLU A 30 -7.60 46.96 4.65
C GLU A 30 -8.46 46.47 5.82
N ASP A 31 -8.27 47.16 6.93
CA ASP A 31 -9.18 47.37 8.05
C ASP A 31 -9.66 46.17 8.89
N MET A 32 -8.92 45.90 9.98
CA MET A 32 -9.55 45.70 11.29
C MET A 32 -8.69 46.28 12.43
N LEU A 33 -9.39 47.03 13.26
CA LEU A 33 -8.99 47.95 14.34
C LEU A 33 -8.21 47.31 15.52
N PRO A 34 -7.53 48.13 16.35
CA PRO A 34 -6.70 47.67 17.45
C PRO A 34 -7.55 47.23 18.65
N ILE A 35 -7.17 46.11 19.28
CA ILE A 35 -7.66 45.75 20.61
C ILE A 35 -6.55 46.07 21.60
N GLU A 36 -6.85 47.03 22.46
CA GLU A 36 -6.02 47.52 23.55
C GLU A 36 -5.78 46.45 24.62
N SER A 37 -4.60 46.57 25.19
CA SER A 37 -4.05 45.92 26.36
C SER A 37 -4.67 46.42 27.67
N ASP A 38 -4.98 45.48 28.57
CA ASP A 38 -4.95 45.53 30.06
C ASP A 38 -5.91 44.42 30.55
N THR A 39 -5.73 43.67 31.64
CA THR A 39 -5.10 43.95 32.93
C THR A 39 -4.79 42.60 33.62
N ALA A 40 -3.68 42.51 34.36
CA ALA A 40 -3.48 41.47 35.38
C ALA A 40 -4.43 41.69 36.58
N PRO A 41 -4.71 40.66 37.40
CA PRO A 41 -4.32 40.80 38.81
C PRO A 41 -3.86 39.50 39.53
N THR A 42 -2.76 39.68 40.27
CA THR A 42 -2.58 39.42 41.71
C THR A 42 -2.53 37.99 42.28
N ASP A 43 -1.36 37.71 42.86
CA ASP A 43 -1.07 36.92 44.06
C ASP A 43 -2.21 36.80 45.07
N VAL A 44 -2.42 35.59 45.60
CA VAL A 44 -2.85 35.42 47.00
C VAL A 44 -2.21 34.16 47.59
N ASP A 45 -1.74 34.37 48.82
CA ASP A 45 -0.89 33.55 49.68
C ASP A 45 -1.33 32.12 50.02
N ALA A 46 -0.32 31.36 50.46
CA ALA A 46 -0.41 30.15 51.27
C ALA A 46 -1.20 30.36 52.59
N PRO A 47 -1.58 29.27 53.28
CA PRO A 47 -0.78 28.97 54.47
C PRO A 47 -0.55 27.48 54.78
N THR A 48 0.60 27.27 55.42
CA THR A 48 1.04 26.13 56.20
C THR A 48 0.40 26.12 57.60
N ALA A 49 -0.13 24.97 58.05
CA ALA A 49 -0.24 24.54 59.46
C ALA A 49 -0.86 23.12 59.50
N LEU A 50 -0.11 22.09 59.93
CA LEU A 50 -0.09 21.49 61.28
C LEU A 50 -1.24 20.50 61.57
N ARG A 51 -0.83 19.24 61.74
CA ARG A 51 -1.24 18.23 62.75
C ARG A 51 -2.71 18.13 63.16
N GLU A 52 -3.25 16.91 63.06
CA GLU A 52 -3.74 16.17 64.24
C GLU A 52 -3.87 14.68 63.94
N ASP A 53 -3.18 13.88 64.76
CA ASP A 53 -3.38 12.45 64.96
C ASP A 53 -4.71 12.24 65.71
N VAL A 54 -5.63 11.42 65.19
CA VAL A 54 -6.70 10.81 65.99
C VAL A 54 -6.93 9.38 65.52
N ASP A 55 -6.58 8.46 66.42
CA ASP A 55 -6.90 7.04 66.40
C ASP A 55 -8.39 6.75 66.64
N ALA A 56 -8.88 5.69 65.97
CA ALA A 56 -10.02 4.82 66.29
C ALA A 56 -11.47 5.28 65.97
N PRO A 57 -12.45 4.35 65.86
CA PRO A 57 -12.40 2.95 65.47
C PRO A 57 -13.27 2.64 64.23
N THR A 58 -12.86 1.61 63.51
CA THR A 58 -13.59 0.89 62.46
C THR A 58 -15.00 0.51 62.92
N ALA A 59 -16.02 1.10 62.29
CA ALA A 59 -17.38 0.57 62.27
C ALA A 59 -17.72 0.12 60.83
N PRO A 60 -18.10 -1.15 60.64
CA PRO A 60 -18.50 -1.71 59.35
C PRO A 60 -19.98 -1.40 59.14
N MET A 61 -20.39 -0.88 57.97
CA MET A 61 -21.73 -1.07 57.35
C MET A 61 -21.82 -0.19 56.10
N ASP A 62 -21.55 -0.78 54.93
CA ASP A 62 -22.12 -0.29 53.68
C ASP A 62 -22.35 -1.50 52.74
N VAL A 63 -23.40 -2.26 53.05
CA VAL A 63 -23.76 -3.55 52.41
C VAL A 63 -24.84 -3.39 51.33
N ASP A 64 -25.19 -2.16 50.93
CA ASP A 64 -26.35 -1.94 50.04
C ASP A 64 -26.03 -1.28 48.68
N SER A 65 -24.79 -1.38 48.19
CA SER A 65 -24.56 -1.13 46.76
C SER A 65 -25.25 -2.24 45.96
N PRO A 66 -26.21 -1.91 45.07
CA PRO A 66 -26.93 -2.93 44.31
C PRO A 66 -25.91 -3.80 43.56
N PRO A 67 -26.02 -5.14 43.67
CA PRO A 67 -25.14 -6.04 42.95
C PRO A 67 -25.22 -5.67 41.46
N GLY A 68 -24.08 -5.69 40.77
CA GLY A 68 -24.01 -5.33 39.36
C GLY A 68 -24.99 -6.13 38.51
N LEU A 69 -25.06 -5.86 37.20
CA LEU A 69 -25.90 -6.66 36.33
C LEU A 69 -25.25 -8.03 36.11
N PRO A 70 -26.00 -9.15 36.19
CA PRO A 70 -25.45 -10.48 36.02
C PRO A 70 -25.14 -10.75 34.53
N PHE A 71 -23.95 -11.26 34.26
CA PHE A 71 -23.50 -11.66 32.93
C PHE A 71 -22.94 -13.08 32.96
N PRO A 72 -23.02 -13.81 31.84
CA PRO A 72 -22.36 -15.10 31.72
C PRO A 72 -20.83 -14.89 31.70
N GLY A 73 -20.16 -15.49 32.68
CA GLY A 73 -18.72 -15.55 32.84
C GLY A 73 -18.14 -16.83 32.23
N ARG A 74 -17.24 -17.52 32.93
CA ARG A 74 -16.65 -18.77 32.46
C ARG A 74 -17.63 -19.93 32.65
N ARG A 75 -17.67 -20.91 31.73
CA ARG A 75 -18.41 -22.16 32.00
C ARG A 75 -17.58 -23.07 32.90
N VAL A 76 -18.16 -23.48 34.04
CA VAL A 76 -17.63 -24.50 34.95
C VAL A 76 -18.69 -25.59 35.05
N ASN A 77 -18.33 -26.84 34.75
CA ASN A 77 -19.27 -27.98 34.81
C ASN A 77 -20.56 -27.79 33.97
N ASN A 78 -20.43 -27.24 32.77
CA ASN A 78 -21.55 -26.88 31.88
C ASN A 78 -22.50 -25.77 32.36
N GLU A 79 -22.31 -25.23 33.56
CA GLU A 79 -23.04 -24.07 34.06
C GLU A 79 -22.23 -22.79 33.86
N TRP A 80 -22.92 -21.67 33.61
CA TRP A 80 -22.28 -20.37 33.50
C TRP A 80 -22.00 -19.82 34.89
N GLU A 81 -20.73 -19.52 35.19
CA GLU A 81 -20.37 -18.68 36.33
C GLU A 81 -20.97 -17.28 36.11
N VAL A 82 -21.75 -16.78 37.06
CA VAL A 82 -22.42 -15.48 36.92
C VAL A 82 -21.48 -14.38 37.41
N ALA A 83 -21.01 -13.55 36.48
CA ALA A 83 -20.18 -12.37 36.79
C ALA A 83 -21.07 -11.12 36.90
N TYR A 84 -20.91 -10.35 37.98
CA TYR A 84 -21.67 -9.11 38.18
C TYR A 84 -20.87 -7.90 37.70
N LEU A 85 -21.36 -7.20 36.68
CA LEU A 85 -20.68 -6.06 36.04
C LEU A 85 -21.48 -4.76 36.21
N LYS A 86 -20.81 -3.69 36.64
CA LYS A 86 -21.39 -2.34 36.75
C LYS A 86 -21.27 -1.60 35.41
N ILE A 87 -22.26 -1.80 34.52
CA ILE A 87 -22.25 -1.29 33.14
C ILE A 87 -22.26 0.26 33.06
N ASP A 88 -22.83 0.92 34.06
CA ASP A 88 -23.06 2.38 34.01
C ASP A 88 -21.74 3.18 34.02
N HIS A 89 -20.68 2.63 34.61
CA HIS A 89 -19.35 3.26 34.69
C HIS A 89 -18.42 2.93 33.51
N LEU A 90 -18.81 2.04 32.59
CA LEU A 90 -17.95 1.64 31.48
C LEU A 90 -17.85 2.73 30.40
N THR A 91 -16.66 2.84 29.80
CA THR A 91 -16.41 3.71 28.64
C THR A 91 -17.07 3.17 27.37
N HIS A 92 -17.27 4.01 26.36
CA HIS A 92 -17.89 3.58 25.08
C HIS A 92 -17.12 2.45 24.39
N SER A 93 -15.78 2.46 24.48
CA SER A 93 -14.94 1.38 23.93
C SER A 93 -15.17 0.06 24.66
N GLN A 94 -15.14 0.07 26.01
CA GLN A 94 -15.38 -1.11 26.82
C GLN A 94 -16.77 -1.71 26.58
N LEU A 95 -17.80 -0.87 26.40
CA LEU A 95 -19.14 -1.33 26.05
C LEU A 95 -19.20 -2.02 24.67
N LYS A 96 -18.44 -1.52 23.68
CA LYS A 96 -18.32 -2.18 22.37
C LYS A 96 -17.60 -3.51 22.46
N ASP A 97 -16.59 -3.61 23.31
CA ASP A 97 -15.83 -4.85 23.53
C ASP A 97 -16.71 -5.92 24.19
N LEU A 98 -17.48 -5.56 25.23
CA LEU A 98 -18.48 -6.45 25.81
C LEU A 98 -19.58 -6.85 24.81
N CYS A 99 -20.07 -5.91 23.99
CA CYS A 99 -21.03 -6.25 22.93
C CYS A 99 -20.43 -7.24 21.91
N ARG A 100 -19.14 -7.11 21.57
CA ARG A 100 -18.43 -8.06 20.69
C ARG A 100 -18.31 -9.44 21.30
N GLU A 101 -17.93 -9.49 22.57
CA GLU A 101 -17.78 -10.72 23.35
C GLU A 101 -19.09 -11.50 23.43
N TYR A 102 -20.20 -10.81 23.70
CA TYR A 102 -21.54 -11.41 23.78
C TYR A 102 -22.31 -11.46 22.45
N HIS A 103 -21.62 -11.19 21.33
CA HIS A 103 -22.18 -11.22 19.96
C HIS A 103 -23.45 -10.36 19.76
N ARG A 104 -23.51 -9.21 20.43
CA ARG A 104 -24.56 -8.19 20.29
C ARG A 104 -24.17 -7.10 19.30
N ASN A 105 -25.16 -6.36 18.81
CA ASN A 105 -24.96 -5.28 17.83
C ASN A 105 -24.07 -4.16 18.41
N ILE A 106 -22.99 -3.83 17.71
CA ILE A 106 -21.94 -2.87 18.14
C ILE A 106 -22.29 -1.41 17.75
N THR A 107 -23.38 -1.21 17.03
CA THR A 107 -23.80 0.10 16.50
C THR A 107 -24.67 0.85 17.50
N GLY A 108 -24.36 2.13 17.74
CA GLY A 108 -25.19 3.02 18.55
C GLY A 108 -24.39 3.94 19.48
N ASN A 109 -25.10 4.89 20.08
CA ASN A 109 -24.56 5.73 21.15
C ASN A 109 -24.35 4.90 22.45
N LYS A 110 -23.58 5.41 23.41
CA LYS A 110 -23.29 4.79 24.72
C LYS A 110 -24.56 4.24 25.39
N VAL A 111 -25.63 5.03 25.41
CA VAL A 111 -26.93 4.65 25.99
C VAL A 111 -27.55 3.42 25.30
N MET A 112 -27.44 3.32 23.97
CA MET A 112 -27.97 2.15 23.24
C MET A 112 -27.17 0.89 23.55
N LEU A 113 -25.84 0.99 23.65
CA LEU A 113 -24.99 -0.15 24.02
C LEU A 113 -25.28 -0.62 25.45
N GLN A 114 -25.45 0.32 26.39
CA GLN A 114 -25.84 0.01 27.76
C GLN A 114 -27.21 -0.67 27.80
N ASN A 115 -28.20 -0.17 27.05
CA ASN A 115 -29.53 -0.78 27.01
C ASN A 115 -29.51 -2.18 26.38
N ASN A 116 -28.76 -2.38 25.30
CA ASN A 116 -28.59 -3.70 24.68
C ASN A 116 -27.98 -4.72 25.66
N LEU A 117 -26.99 -4.31 26.46
CA LEU A 117 -26.38 -5.16 27.48
C LEU A 117 -27.33 -5.41 28.67
N LYS A 118 -28.14 -4.41 29.07
CA LYS A 118 -29.18 -4.56 30.10
C LYS A 118 -30.26 -5.57 29.69
N ILE A 119 -30.77 -5.47 28.46
CA ILE A 119 -31.74 -6.43 27.90
C ILE A 119 -31.15 -7.84 27.90
N PHE A 120 -29.92 -7.99 27.42
CA PHE A 120 -29.24 -9.28 27.36
C PHE A 120 -28.93 -9.88 28.74
N SER A 121 -28.61 -9.06 29.74
CA SER A 121 -28.41 -9.49 31.12
C SER A 121 -29.71 -10.04 31.75
N GLY A 122 -30.88 -9.50 31.37
CA GLY A 122 -32.18 -9.98 31.84
C GLY A 122 -32.62 -11.32 31.24
N ASP A 123 -32.18 -11.65 30.02
CA ASP A 123 -32.63 -12.82 29.28
C ASP A 123 -31.64 -14.00 29.39
N LYS A 124 -31.75 -14.80 30.46
CA LYS A 124 -30.89 -15.98 30.69
C LYS A 124 -30.93 -17.00 29.54
N LYS A 125 -32.04 -17.08 28.79
CA LYS A 125 -32.17 -17.96 27.60
C LYS A 125 -31.20 -17.56 26.48
N LEU A 126 -30.92 -16.28 26.36
CA LEU A 126 -29.96 -15.77 25.38
C LEU A 126 -28.51 -16.14 25.74
N TRP A 127 -28.25 -16.57 26.98
CA TRP A 127 -26.91 -16.96 27.40
C TRP A 127 -26.50 -18.31 26.82
N ASP A 128 -27.45 -19.21 26.65
CA ASP A 128 -27.23 -20.50 26.00
C ASP A 128 -26.94 -20.36 24.50
N GLU A 129 -27.36 -19.24 23.87
CA GLU A 129 -27.07 -18.93 22.46
C GLU A 129 -25.65 -18.40 22.23
N ILE A 130 -24.96 -17.90 23.28
CA ILE A 130 -23.58 -17.38 23.17
C ILE A 130 -22.58 -18.52 22.95
N LEU A 131 -23.01 -19.78 23.07
CA LEU A 131 -22.14 -20.92 22.88
C LEU A 131 -21.35 -20.74 21.57
N PRO A 132 -20.00 -20.82 21.63
CA PRO A 132 -19.18 -20.93 20.44
C PRO A 132 -19.42 -22.31 19.81
N GLY A 133 -20.65 -22.53 19.35
CA GLY A 133 -20.98 -23.59 18.44
C GLY A 133 -20.10 -23.38 17.23
N ALA A 134 -19.20 -24.34 17.02
CA ALA A 134 -18.24 -24.43 15.94
C ALA A 134 -18.73 -23.60 14.78
N ARG A 135 -18.09 -22.42 14.55
CA ARG A 135 -18.41 -21.51 13.46
C ARG A 135 -18.66 -22.39 12.26
N LYS A 136 -19.94 -22.59 11.90
CA LYS A 136 -20.29 -23.46 10.79
C LYS A 136 -19.51 -22.85 9.65
N SER A 137 -18.48 -23.56 9.19
CA SER A 137 -17.82 -23.21 7.94
C SER A 137 -18.98 -22.98 6.99
N HIS A 138 -19.03 -21.81 6.35
CA HIS A 138 -20.08 -21.46 5.41
C HIS A 138 -20.01 -22.47 4.25
N ARG A 139 -20.50 -23.70 4.48
CA ARG A 139 -20.72 -24.74 3.50
C ARG A 139 -22.04 -24.40 2.85
N GLY A 140 -21.93 -23.78 1.69
CA GLY A 140 -22.80 -24.11 0.59
C GLY A 140 -24.18 -23.47 0.57
N LYS A 141 -24.72 -23.57 -0.63
CA LYS A 141 -25.95 -22.99 -1.16
C LYS A 141 -27.14 -23.50 -0.32
N CYS A 142 -27.75 -22.65 0.50
CA CYS A 142 -29.04 -22.95 1.10
C CYS A 142 -30.07 -23.10 -0.02
N SER A 143 -30.54 -24.32 -0.21
CA SER A 143 -31.73 -24.66 -0.98
C SER A 143 -32.96 -24.00 -0.35
N GLY A 144 -33.84 -23.50 -1.21
CA GLY A 144 -35.04 -22.79 -0.80
C GLY A 144 -36.05 -23.68 -0.08
N LYS A 145 -36.75 -23.06 0.87
CA LYS A 145 -38.13 -23.40 1.19
C LYS A 145 -38.90 -22.09 1.31
N SER A 146 -39.73 -21.87 0.30
CA SER A 146 -40.78 -20.85 0.24
C SER A 146 -41.76 -21.09 1.38
N ALA A 147 -41.91 -20.09 2.25
CA ALA A 147 -43.05 -20.00 3.14
C ALA A 147 -44.08 -19.08 2.47
N GLU A 148 -45.18 -19.67 2.01
CA GLU A 148 -46.42 -18.95 1.76
C GLU A 148 -46.86 -18.29 3.06
N ARG A 149 -47.04 -16.96 3.04
CA ARG A 149 -47.87 -16.29 4.04
C ARG A 149 -48.70 -15.21 3.40
N SER A 150 -49.96 -15.25 3.81
CA SER A 150 -51.14 -14.61 3.29
C SER A 150 -51.10 -13.09 3.29
N THR A 151 -51.68 -12.55 2.23
CA THR A 151 -52.55 -11.37 2.18
C THR A 151 -53.11 -10.91 3.53
N THR A 152 -52.81 -9.67 3.91
CA THR A 152 -53.79 -8.63 4.32
C THR A 152 -53.08 -7.27 4.47
N ASP A 153 -53.51 -6.33 3.63
CA ASP A 153 -53.71 -4.89 3.85
C ASP A 153 -52.59 -3.99 4.40
N GLY A 154 -52.06 -3.16 3.49
CA GLY A 154 -52.45 -1.74 3.52
C GLY A 154 -51.59 -0.74 4.31
N ILE A 155 -50.28 -0.64 4.06
CA ILE A 155 -49.52 0.60 4.35
C ILE A 155 -48.48 0.86 3.24
N THR A 156 -48.64 1.96 2.53
CA THR A 156 -47.76 2.46 1.46
C THR A 156 -46.40 2.92 2.00
N LYS A 157 -45.43 2.00 2.06
CA LYS A 157 -44.01 2.36 2.23
C LYS A 157 -43.30 2.35 0.87
N LYS A 158 -42.71 3.51 0.51
CA LYS A 158 -41.82 3.72 -0.65
C LYS A 158 -40.83 2.54 -0.77
N ARG A 159 -41.02 1.69 -1.77
CA ARG A 159 -40.09 0.60 -2.11
C ARG A 159 -38.83 1.25 -2.69
N THR A 160 -37.73 1.16 -1.96
CA THR A 160 -36.40 1.44 -2.49
C THR A 160 -36.14 0.53 -3.69
N ALA A 161 -35.83 1.13 -4.83
CA ALA A 161 -35.63 0.45 -6.11
C ALA A 161 -34.76 -0.80 -5.95
N THR A 162 -35.36 -1.96 -6.20
CA THR A 162 -34.67 -3.25 -6.28
C THR A 162 -33.60 -3.15 -7.36
N LYS A 163 -32.34 -3.38 -6.98
CA LYS A 163 -31.19 -3.33 -7.88
C LYS A 163 -31.45 -4.17 -9.13
N THR A 164 -31.24 -3.58 -10.30
CA THR A 164 -31.47 -4.17 -11.63
C THR A 164 -30.77 -5.52 -11.83
N SER A 165 -29.69 -5.80 -11.08
CA SER A 165 -29.01 -7.11 -11.15
C SER A 165 -29.80 -8.25 -10.53
N THR A 166 -30.65 -7.98 -9.53
CA THR A 166 -31.54 -8.99 -8.94
C THR A 166 -32.66 -9.34 -9.92
N MET A 167 -33.27 -8.34 -10.57
CA MET A 167 -34.27 -8.58 -11.64
C MET A 167 -33.68 -9.36 -12.82
N ARG A 168 -32.45 -9.05 -13.25
CA ARG A 168 -31.82 -9.79 -14.37
C ARG A 168 -31.52 -11.24 -13.99
N ARG A 169 -31.16 -11.50 -12.74
CA ARG A 169 -30.90 -12.85 -12.24
C ARG A 169 -32.19 -13.66 -12.13
N GLU A 170 -33.28 -13.07 -11.66
CA GLU A 170 -34.57 -13.75 -11.57
C GLU A 170 -35.16 -14.04 -12.96
N ARG A 171 -34.97 -13.15 -13.93
CA ARG A 171 -35.42 -13.39 -15.32
C ARG A 171 -34.70 -14.56 -16.02
N ILE A 172 -33.43 -14.81 -15.66
CA ILE A 172 -32.66 -15.94 -16.21
C ILE A 172 -32.99 -17.25 -15.48
N ILE A 173 -33.41 -17.19 -14.21
CA ILE A 173 -33.60 -18.37 -13.38
C ILE A 173 -35.06 -18.84 -13.35
N LEU A 174 -36.05 -17.96 -13.56
CA LEU A 174 -37.47 -18.26 -13.34
C LEU A 174 -38.39 -18.05 -14.56
N GLY A 175 -37.87 -17.75 -15.75
CA GLY A 175 -38.73 -17.47 -16.91
C GLY A 175 -38.27 -18.15 -18.20
N GLY A 176 -38.97 -19.23 -18.58
CA GLY A 176 -38.88 -19.80 -19.92
C GLY A 176 -39.40 -21.24 -20.03
N GLU A 177 -40.70 -21.44 -19.82
CA GLU A 177 -41.39 -22.60 -20.39
C GLU A 177 -41.56 -22.43 -21.90
N GLU A 178 -41.65 -23.57 -22.59
CA GLU A 178 -41.88 -23.78 -24.03
C GLU A 178 -40.70 -23.56 -24.99
N ASN A 179 -39.81 -24.56 -25.09
CA ASN A 179 -39.76 -25.42 -26.29
C ASN A 179 -38.60 -26.44 -26.27
N SER A 180 -38.98 -27.71 -26.44
CA SER A 180 -38.29 -28.76 -27.22
C SER A 180 -36.87 -29.20 -26.84
N LYS A 181 -36.82 -30.43 -26.29
CA LYS A 181 -35.84 -31.51 -26.55
C LYS A 181 -34.42 -31.06 -26.91
N ARG A 182 -33.55 -30.89 -25.91
CA ARG A 182 -32.11 -31.14 -26.09
C ARG A 182 -31.56 -31.95 -24.92
N GLN A 183 -31.01 -33.10 -25.29
CA GLN A 183 -30.34 -34.05 -24.42
C GLN A 183 -29.24 -33.40 -23.59
N HIS A 184 -29.09 -33.90 -22.38
CA HIS A 184 -27.97 -33.67 -21.49
C HIS A 184 -26.63 -33.81 -22.20
N GLN A 185 -25.87 -32.71 -22.32
CA GLN A 185 -24.42 -32.76 -22.29
C GLN A 185 -23.90 -31.58 -21.47
N LEU A 186 -23.46 -31.87 -20.25
CA LEU A 186 -22.44 -31.07 -19.60
C LEU A 186 -21.10 -31.48 -20.22
N PRO A 187 -20.33 -30.52 -20.72
CA PRO A 187 -18.97 -30.42 -20.20
C PRO A 187 -18.71 -28.98 -19.75
N THR A 188 -18.49 -28.80 -18.44
CA THR A 188 -17.75 -27.64 -17.95
C THR A 188 -16.29 -27.80 -18.36
N GLU A 189 -15.98 -27.52 -19.63
CA GLU A 189 -14.63 -27.18 -20.07
C GLU A 189 -14.28 -25.79 -19.53
N ARG A 190 -13.83 -25.78 -18.28
CA ARG A 190 -13.27 -24.59 -17.65
C ARG A 190 -11.76 -24.54 -17.92
N SER A 191 -11.39 -24.40 -19.18
CA SER A 191 -10.00 -24.18 -19.59
C SER A 191 -9.97 -23.26 -20.81
N LYS A 192 -9.59 -22.00 -20.60
CA LYS A 192 -9.22 -21.06 -21.67
C LYS A 192 -7.82 -21.35 -22.21
N ASP A 193 -7.42 -22.62 -22.26
CA ASP A 193 -6.13 -23.00 -22.82
C ASP A 193 -6.24 -23.04 -24.35
N ARG A 194 -5.84 -21.94 -25.01
CA ARG A 194 -5.82 -21.81 -26.46
C ARG A 194 -4.65 -22.55 -27.13
N ARG A 195 -3.80 -23.25 -26.37
CA ARG A 195 -2.69 -24.02 -26.92
C ARG A 195 -3.23 -25.19 -27.77
N SER A 196 -2.56 -25.42 -28.89
CA SER A 196 -2.83 -26.54 -29.78
C SER A 196 -2.57 -27.88 -29.07
N VAL A 197 -3.17 -28.96 -29.55
CA VAL A 197 -2.97 -30.31 -28.99
C VAL A 197 -1.48 -30.67 -28.98
N LYS A 198 -0.76 -30.33 -30.05
CA LYS A 198 0.69 -30.55 -30.19
C LYS A 198 1.52 -29.81 -29.13
N GLU A 199 1.14 -28.58 -28.79
CA GLU A 199 1.81 -27.82 -27.71
C GLU A 199 1.53 -28.42 -26.33
N LYS A 200 0.31 -28.94 -26.12
CA LYS A 200 -0.03 -29.64 -24.88
C LYS A 200 0.77 -30.93 -24.74
N GLU A 201 0.91 -31.71 -25.81
CA GLU A 201 1.73 -32.91 -25.84
C GLU A 201 3.21 -32.60 -25.55
N ARG A 202 3.76 -31.54 -26.16
CA ARG A 202 5.13 -31.10 -25.90
C ARG A 202 5.39 -30.74 -24.43
N ILE A 203 4.40 -30.15 -23.75
CA ILE A 203 4.49 -29.85 -22.31
C ILE A 203 4.45 -31.12 -21.48
N VAL A 204 3.62 -32.10 -21.86
CA VAL A 204 3.54 -33.39 -21.19
C VAL A 204 4.84 -34.18 -21.35
N GLU A 205 5.43 -34.20 -22.54
CA GLU A 205 6.74 -34.83 -22.80
C GLU A 205 7.85 -34.16 -21.98
N TRP A 206 7.89 -32.84 -21.96
CA TRP A 206 8.83 -32.08 -21.13
C TRP A 206 8.68 -32.42 -19.64
N ALA A 207 7.45 -32.47 -19.13
CA ALA A 207 7.19 -32.79 -17.72
C ALA A 207 7.63 -34.22 -17.37
N LYS A 208 7.44 -35.18 -18.29
CA LYS A 208 7.93 -36.57 -18.12
C LYS A 208 9.45 -36.62 -18.10
N ALA A 209 10.12 -35.99 -19.08
CA ALA A 209 11.58 -35.94 -19.14
C ALA A 209 12.17 -35.26 -17.89
N PHE A 210 11.55 -34.16 -17.45
CA PHE A 210 11.96 -33.44 -16.25
C PHE A 210 11.79 -34.29 -14.98
N SER A 211 10.67 -34.99 -14.83
CA SER A 211 10.45 -35.89 -13.69
C SER A 211 11.36 -37.11 -13.69
N ALA A 212 11.78 -37.60 -14.86
CA ALA A 212 12.74 -38.69 -14.97
C ALA A 212 14.16 -38.24 -14.62
N ALA A 213 14.57 -37.05 -15.07
CA ALA A 213 15.87 -36.46 -14.74
C ALA A 213 15.95 -36.00 -13.27
N ASN A 214 14.82 -35.59 -12.69
CA ASN A 214 14.72 -35.10 -11.31
C ASN A 214 13.80 -36.03 -10.52
N GLY A 215 14.31 -37.21 -10.18
CA GLY A 215 13.59 -38.19 -9.37
C GLY A 215 12.99 -37.54 -8.13
N TYR A 216 11.68 -37.66 -7.96
CA TYR A 216 10.99 -37.09 -6.79
C TYR A 216 11.49 -37.78 -5.53
N VAL A 217 12.27 -37.06 -4.71
CA VAL A 217 12.66 -37.51 -3.38
C VAL A 217 11.54 -37.16 -2.40
N PRO A 218 10.81 -38.15 -1.83
CA PRO A 218 9.78 -37.90 -0.84
C PRO A 218 10.34 -37.12 0.34
N ILE A 219 9.53 -36.18 0.86
CA ILE A 219 9.93 -35.27 1.95
C ILE A 219 10.45 -36.03 3.18
N GLU A 220 9.88 -37.21 3.46
CA GLU A 220 10.26 -38.07 4.58
C GLU A 220 11.70 -38.60 4.48
N LYS A 221 12.25 -38.72 3.27
CA LYS A 221 13.65 -39.15 3.06
C LYS A 221 14.65 -37.99 3.05
N ARG A 222 14.19 -36.74 3.18
CA ARG A 222 15.06 -35.55 3.21
C ARG A 222 15.55 -35.20 4.61
N THR A 223 14.98 -35.80 5.66
CA THR A 223 15.34 -35.50 7.07
C THR A 223 16.48 -36.36 7.62
N ASP A 224 16.89 -37.42 6.93
CA ASP A 224 17.83 -38.41 7.48
C ASP A 224 19.23 -38.39 6.84
N CYS A 225 19.57 -37.39 6.01
CA CYS A 225 20.93 -37.22 5.50
C CYS A 225 21.76 -36.32 6.42
N PRO A 226 22.71 -36.86 7.22
CA PRO A 226 23.71 -36.03 7.88
C PRO A 226 24.61 -35.39 6.82
N ALA A 227 24.81 -34.07 6.94
CA ALA A 227 25.65 -33.29 6.05
C ALA A 227 27.10 -33.80 6.08
N THR A 228 27.44 -34.64 5.11
CA THR A 228 28.83 -34.95 4.75
C THR A 228 29.10 -34.26 3.43
N GLY A 229 29.98 -33.26 3.47
CA GLY A 229 30.41 -32.53 2.30
C GLY A 229 31.31 -33.39 1.45
N GLU A 230 30.81 -33.84 0.30
CA GLU A 230 31.65 -34.33 -0.78
C GLU A 230 31.23 -33.69 -2.09
N THR A 231 32.23 -33.11 -2.73
CA THR A 231 32.20 -32.37 -3.99
C THR A 231 31.80 -33.31 -5.13
N SER A 232 30.56 -33.19 -5.61
CA SER A 232 30.08 -33.95 -6.76
C SER A 232 30.42 -33.22 -8.06
N THR A 233 31.41 -33.75 -8.79
CA THR A 233 31.81 -33.34 -10.14
C THR A 233 30.77 -33.82 -11.16
N ALA A 234 30.04 -32.90 -11.79
CA ALA A 234 29.20 -33.16 -12.95
C ALA A 234 29.82 -32.59 -14.25
N PRO A 235 29.68 -33.27 -15.40
CA PRO A 235 30.40 -32.93 -16.63
C PRO A 235 29.77 -31.74 -17.38
N SER A 236 30.62 -30.75 -17.70
CA SER A 236 30.30 -29.57 -18.51
C SER A 236 30.71 -29.81 -19.96
N VAL A 237 29.74 -29.79 -20.87
CA VAL A 237 29.99 -29.65 -22.32
C VAL A 237 28.83 -28.85 -22.94
N LEU A 238 29.08 -27.59 -23.30
CA LEU A 238 28.55 -26.88 -24.50
C LEU A 238 29.31 -25.53 -24.69
N PRO A 239 29.40 -25.00 -25.93
CA PRO A 239 30.54 -24.22 -26.39
C PRO A 239 30.38 -22.69 -26.21
N MET A 240 31.41 -22.08 -25.61
CA MET A 240 31.63 -20.64 -25.53
C MET A 240 31.99 -20.05 -26.92
N GLY A 241 30.98 -19.62 -27.69
CA GLY A 241 31.21 -18.91 -28.96
C GLY A 241 30.63 -17.50 -29.04
N GLU A 242 29.64 -17.16 -28.22
CA GLU A 242 28.87 -15.90 -28.41
C GLU A 242 29.19 -14.81 -27.39
N TYR A 243 29.82 -15.14 -26.27
CA TYR A 243 30.15 -14.18 -25.20
C TYR A 243 31.23 -13.17 -25.60
N GLY A 244 32.14 -13.53 -26.52
CA GLY A 244 33.17 -12.62 -27.00
C GLY A 244 32.61 -11.42 -27.79
N ARG A 245 31.52 -11.61 -28.53
CA ARG A 245 30.95 -10.54 -29.40
C ARG A 245 30.28 -9.43 -28.60
N ILE A 246 29.70 -9.77 -27.45
CA ILE A 246 29.03 -8.80 -26.58
C ILE A 246 30.06 -7.98 -25.82
N LEU A 247 31.15 -8.60 -25.34
CA LEU A 247 32.23 -7.91 -24.65
C LEU A 247 32.97 -6.92 -25.58
N ASP A 248 33.19 -7.33 -26.83
CA ASP A 248 33.77 -6.47 -27.87
C ASP A 248 32.89 -5.26 -28.20
N HIS A 249 31.56 -5.42 -28.16
CA HIS A 249 30.62 -4.33 -28.42
C HIS A 249 30.62 -3.31 -27.28
N VAL A 250 30.63 -3.78 -26.03
CA VAL A 250 30.69 -2.93 -24.83
C VAL A 250 32.00 -2.14 -24.78
N GLN A 251 33.14 -2.78 -25.04
CA GLN A 251 34.43 -2.09 -25.08
C GLN A 251 34.51 -1.04 -26.19
N ARG A 252 33.91 -1.29 -27.36
CA ARG A 252 33.83 -0.28 -28.44
C ARG A 252 32.94 0.90 -28.07
N THR A 253 31.83 0.68 -27.34
CA THR A 253 30.96 1.76 -26.87
C THR A 253 31.63 2.63 -25.80
N GLU A 254 32.43 2.04 -24.92
CA GLU A 254 33.19 2.80 -23.92
C GLU A 254 34.29 3.64 -24.57
N ALA A 255 35.01 3.09 -25.54
CA ALA A 255 36.04 3.84 -26.27
C ALA A 255 35.45 5.02 -27.07
N THR A 256 34.25 4.88 -27.63
CA THR A 256 33.58 5.98 -28.34
C THR A 256 33.08 7.07 -27.40
N LEU A 257 32.57 6.72 -26.22
CA LEU A 257 32.17 7.71 -25.22
C LEU A 257 33.37 8.49 -24.63
N ALA A 258 34.49 7.81 -24.40
CA ALA A 258 35.73 8.47 -23.96
C ALA A 258 36.26 9.46 -25.02
N ALA A 259 36.18 9.10 -26.30
CA ALA A 259 36.58 9.98 -27.39
C ALA A 259 35.69 11.24 -27.50
N ILE A 260 34.37 11.09 -27.30
CA ILE A 260 33.43 12.23 -27.32
C ILE A 260 33.70 13.20 -26.16
N SER A 261 34.08 12.68 -24.98
CA SER A 261 34.42 13.52 -23.82
C SER A 261 35.64 14.42 -24.06
N ASN A 262 36.61 13.97 -24.86
CA ASN A 262 37.82 14.75 -25.15
C ASN A 262 37.62 15.82 -26.24
N VAL A 263 36.56 15.70 -27.06
CA VAL A 263 36.26 16.68 -28.13
C VAL A 263 35.53 17.91 -27.57
N LEU A 264 34.93 17.81 -26.39
CA LEU A 264 34.18 18.91 -25.78
C LEU A 264 35.03 19.83 -24.88
N ASP A 265 36.32 19.58 -24.72
CA ASP A 265 37.22 20.36 -23.85
C ASP A 265 38.10 21.35 -24.63
N LEU A 266 37.49 22.06 -25.58
CA LEU A 266 38.12 23.14 -26.34
C LEU A 266 37.41 24.46 -26.03
N SER A 267 37.84 25.14 -24.96
CA SER A 267 37.96 26.61 -24.88
C SER A 267 38.16 27.07 -23.43
N CYS A 268 39.40 27.32 -23.00
CA CYS A 268 39.86 28.64 -22.54
C CYS A 268 41.32 28.55 -22.04
N ALA A 269 42.24 29.26 -22.70
CA ALA A 269 43.43 29.80 -22.05
C ALA A 269 43.09 31.22 -21.52
N PRO A 270 43.91 31.90 -20.69
CA PRO A 270 45.26 31.53 -20.19
C PRO A 270 45.45 31.75 -18.67
N SER A 271 46.51 31.19 -18.09
CA SER A 271 47.49 31.94 -17.26
C SER A 271 48.44 30.98 -16.53
N SER A 272 49.73 31.24 -16.75
CA SER A 272 50.92 30.74 -16.07
C SER A 272 50.86 30.89 -14.54
N PHE A 273 51.22 29.85 -13.79
CA PHE A 273 52.12 29.86 -12.60
C PHE A 273 52.51 28.39 -12.20
N PRO A 274 53.69 28.15 -11.58
CA PRO A 274 54.35 26.82 -11.49
C PRO A 274 54.06 26.05 -10.17
N PRO A 275 54.55 24.79 -10.03
CA PRO A 275 53.96 23.78 -9.14
C PRO A 275 54.64 23.65 -7.77
N PRO A 276 54.05 22.83 -6.87
CA PRO A 276 54.87 21.92 -6.08
C PRO A 276 54.39 20.46 -6.11
N SER A 277 55.35 19.61 -5.82
CA SER A 277 55.40 18.17 -6.01
C SER A 277 54.78 17.35 -4.86
N LEU A 278 54.67 16.04 -5.16
CA LEU A 278 54.85 14.86 -4.28
C LEU A 278 53.63 14.29 -3.51
N ASN A 279 53.31 13.05 -3.88
CA ASN A 279 53.16 11.85 -3.03
C ASN A 279 51.83 11.05 -3.08
N SER A 280 51.99 9.83 -3.60
CA SER A 280 51.64 8.53 -2.99
C SER A 280 50.33 7.80 -3.30
N ASP A 281 50.57 6.55 -3.73
CA ASP A 281 49.87 5.28 -3.47
C ASP A 281 48.63 4.87 -4.27
N THR A 282 48.92 4.01 -5.25
CA THR A 282 48.02 3.15 -6.03
C THR A 282 47.84 1.80 -5.32
N THR A 283 46.59 1.42 -5.03
CA THR A 283 46.17 0.01 -4.92
C THR A 283 44.79 -0.19 -5.57
N PRO A 284 44.53 -1.30 -6.30
CA PRO A 284 43.24 -1.52 -6.97
C PRO A 284 42.33 -2.48 -6.18
N PRO A 285 40.99 -2.29 -6.16
CA PRO A 285 40.07 -3.33 -5.73
C PRO A 285 39.46 -4.10 -6.91
N THR A 286 39.48 -5.42 -6.77
CA THR A 286 38.86 -6.43 -7.64
C THR A 286 37.33 -6.37 -7.53
N SER A 287 36.61 -6.30 -8.66
CA SER A 287 35.14 -6.36 -8.69
C SER A 287 34.67 -7.69 -9.29
N THR A 288 33.87 -8.41 -8.49
CA THR A 288 33.20 -9.68 -8.82
C THR A 288 31.81 -9.39 -9.39
N THR A 289 31.46 -10.01 -10.52
CA THR A 289 30.14 -9.88 -11.19
C THR A 289 29.27 -11.13 -10.94
N PRO A 290 27.97 -10.97 -10.61
CA PRO A 290 27.02 -12.08 -10.70
C PRO A 290 25.95 -11.89 -11.78
N SER A 291 25.68 -13.00 -12.45
CA SER A 291 24.70 -13.23 -13.52
C SER A 291 23.30 -13.53 -12.96
N CYS A 292 22.24 -13.07 -13.63
CA CYS A 292 20.84 -13.27 -13.22
C CYS A 292 20.05 -14.08 -14.27
N VAL A 293 19.29 -15.09 -13.82
CA VAL A 293 18.27 -15.80 -14.63
C VAL A 293 16.93 -15.74 -13.89
N ALA A 294 15.87 -15.32 -14.56
CA ALA A 294 14.56 -15.04 -13.95
C ALA A 294 13.59 -16.23 -14.04
N VAL A 295 13.08 -16.69 -12.89
CA VAL A 295 11.91 -17.59 -12.78
C VAL A 295 10.94 -17.03 -11.72
N LEU A 296 9.65 -17.06 -12.06
CA LEU A 296 8.50 -16.47 -11.37
C LEU A 296 8.45 -16.81 -9.86
N SER A 297 8.42 -15.79 -9.00
CA SER A 297 8.78 -15.91 -7.57
C SER A 297 7.80 -15.32 -6.54
N PRO A 298 7.91 -15.75 -5.26
CA PRO A 298 7.35 -15.15 -4.02
C PRO A 298 7.59 -13.63 -3.89
N ALA A 299 7.21 -13.01 -2.77
CA ALA A 299 7.55 -11.60 -2.52
C ALA A 299 9.08 -11.45 -2.43
N THR A 300 9.70 -11.12 -3.55
CA THR A 300 11.14 -10.97 -3.70
C THR A 300 11.50 -9.50 -3.51
N ILE A 301 12.40 -9.21 -2.57
CA ILE A 301 13.01 -7.89 -2.40
C ILE A 301 14.38 -7.94 -3.09
N PRO A 302 14.71 -6.98 -3.97
CA PRO A 302 16.08 -6.86 -4.48
C PRO A 302 16.99 -6.41 -3.34
N SER A 303 17.95 -7.27 -2.96
CA SER A 303 19.10 -6.85 -2.16
C SER A 303 20.17 -6.25 -3.10
N PRO A 304 21.01 -5.29 -2.66
CA PRO A 304 22.18 -4.83 -3.44
C PRO A 304 23.08 -5.97 -3.94
N ASP A 305 23.05 -7.13 -3.27
CA ASP A 305 23.81 -8.33 -3.67
C ASP A 305 23.07 -9.24 -4.68
N ASN A 306 21.98 -8.77 -5.29
CA ASN A 306 21.03 -9.59 -6.07
C ASN A 306 20.43 -10.78 -5.29
N LEU A 307 20.52 -10.77 -3.96
CA LEU A 307 19.93 -11.81 -3.12
C LEU A 307 18.41 -11.65 -3.12
N PHE A 308 17.72 -12.65 -3.68
CA PHE A 308 16.27 -12.74 -3.63
C PHE A 308 15.83 -13.38 -2.31
N VAL A 309 15.37 -12.55 -1.38
CA VAL A 309 14.86 -13.06 -0.09
C VAL A 309 13.43 -13.59 -0.28
N GLN A 310 13.23 -14.89 -0.08
CA GLN A 310 11.90 -15.49 -0.04
C GLN A 310 11.26 -15.26 1.33
N ILE A 311 10.36 -14.27 1.41
CA ILE A 311 9.66 -13.95 2.66
C ILE A 311 8.45 -14.88 2.82
N ARG A 312 8.41 -15.61 3.93
CA ARG A 312 7.21 -16.36 4.33
C ARG A 312 6.13 -15.38 4.80
N VAL A 313 4.91 -15.53 4.29
CA VAL A 313 3.77 -14.68 4.67
C VAL A 313 3.51 -14.69 6.19
N SER A 314 3.75 -15.82 6.86
CA SER A 314 3.62 -15.95 8.31
C SER A 314 4.68 -15.18 9.09
N ALA A 315 5.84 -14.91 8.48
CA ALA A 315 6.93 -14.16 9.09
C ALA A 315 6.77 -12.64 8.93
N ILE A 316 5.75 -12.17 8.20
CA ILE A 316 5.41 -10.75 8.09
C ILE A 316 4.62 -10.36 9.36
N PRO A 317 5.18 -9.54 10.27
CA PRO A 317 4.49 -9.02 11.43
C PRO A 317 3.44 -7.99 11.00
N ASP A 318 2.63 -7.54 11.95
CA ASP A 318 1.72 -6.45 11.67
C ASP A 318 2.50 -5.13 11.51
N PRO A 319 2.05 -4.24 10.61
CA PRO A 319 2.75 -3.00 10.36
C PRO A 319 2.81 -2.17 11.66
N PRO A 320 4.01 -1.74 12.07
CA PRO A 320 4.15 -1.01 13.32
C PRO A 320 3.45 0.35 13.21
N ASN A 321 2.84 0.79 14.32
CA ASN A 321 2.18 2.08 14.41
C ASN A 321 3.22 3.20 14.63
N VAL A 322 3.97 3.51 13.58
CA VAL A 322 5.00 4.55 13.58
C VAL A 322 4.50 5.83 12.92
N SER A 323 4.94 6.99 13.42
CA SER A 323 4.66 8.29 12.84
C SER A 323 5.94 9.09 12.68
N TYR A 324 6.17 9.61 11.48
CA TYR A 324 7.35 10.41 11.14
C TYR A 324 7.02 11.90 10.99
N HIS A 325 5.87 12.35 11.52
CA HIS A 325 5.42 13.74 11.35
C HIS A 325 6.33 14.78 12.01
N LYS A 326 7.17 14.35 12.96
CA LYS A 326 8.11 15.21 13.68
C LYS A 326 9.53 15.18 13.10
N ASP A 327 9.87 14.14 12.32
CA ASP A 327 11.24 13.88 11.89
C ASP A 327 11.24 13.30 10.46
N ILE A 328 11.15 14.21 9.49
CA ILE A 328 11.21 13.87 8.06
C ILE A 328 12.62 13.42 7.67
N ASP A 329 13.65 13.94 8.33
CA ASP A 329 15.03 13.53 8.07
C ASP A 329 15.23 12.05 8.44
N LYS A 330 14.66 11.60 9.57
CA LYS A 330 14.57 10.16 9.90
C LYS A 330 13.78 9.37 8.88
N LEU A 331 12.64 9.86 8.41
CA LEU A 331 11.88 9.21 7.34
C LEU A 331 12.76 9.00 6.10
N GLY A 332 13.59 9.99 5.75
CA GLY A 332 14.55 9.88 4.66
C GLY A 332 15.59 8.78 4.86
N ARG A 333 16.14 8.65 6.08
CA ARG A 333 17.11 7.59 6.43
C ARG A 333 16.53 6.18 6.40
N ILE A 334 15.21 6.01 6.43
CA ILE A 334 14.56 4.69 6.43
C ILE A 334 13.67 4.44 5.20
N TRP A 335 13.64 5.36 4.25
CA TRP A 335 12.73 5.27 3.12
C TRP A 335 13.20 4.24 2.08
N ASP A 336 14.48 4.31 1.72
CA ASP A 336 15.09 3.57 0.61
C ASP A 336 16.51 3.15 0.99
N ASP A 337 16.78 1.85 0.86
CA ASP A 337 18.06 1.21 1.18
C ASP A 337 19.18 1.47 0.16
N THR A 338 18.84 2.04 -1.00
CA THR A 338 19.82 2.47 -2.00
C THR A 338 20.48 3.81 -1.67
N THR A 339 19.97 4.53 -0.66
CA THR A 339 20.49 5.85 -0.28
C THR A 339 21.68 5.73 0.67
N PRO A 340 22.72 6.58 0.54
CA PRO A 340 23.87 6.55 1.45
C PRO A 340 23.49 6.91 2.90
N SER A 341 22.34 7.56 3.10
CA SER A 341 21.81 7.88 4.42
C SER A 341 20.94 6.76 5.02
N TRP A 342 20.84 5.60 4.37
CA TRP A 342 20.07 4.46 4.86
C TRP A 342 20.61 3.95 6.20
N SER A 343 19.75 3.89 7.22
CA SER A 343 20.08 3.32 8.52
C SER A 343 19.21 2.09 8.82
N PRO A 344 19.74 0.87 8.67
CA PRO A 344 18.99 -0.35 8.94
C PRO A 344 18.58 -0.50 10.41
N GLN A 345 19.31 0.14 11.34
CA GLN A 345 19.01 0.11 12.77
C GLN A 345 17.77 0.93 13.15
N GLU A 346 17.47 1.98 12.37
CA GLU A 346 16.29 2.81 12.57
C GLU A 346 15.03 2.26 11.88
N ALA A 347 15.18 1.21 11.07
CA ALA A 347 14.07 0.63 10.33
C ALA A 347 13.02 0.07 11.30
N PRO A 348 11.75 0.47 11.18
CA PRO A 348 10.69 0.05 12.10
C PRO A 348 10.33 -1.43 11.94
N PHE A 349 10.82 -2.07 10.88
CA PHE A 349 10.46 -3.42 10.49
C PHE A 349 11.70 -4.20 10.05
N SER A 350 11.86 -5.38 10.63
CA SER A 350 12.89 -6.35 10.28
C SER A 350 12.25 -7.73 10.08
N ILE A 351 12.72 -8.48 9.08
CA ILE A 351 12.26 -9.84 8.78
C ILE A 351 13.36 -10.84 9.20
N PRO A 352 13.03 -11.93 9.92
CA PRO A 352 14.00 -12.97 10.19
C PRO A 352 14.45 -13.65 8.91
N VAL A 353 15.75 -13.84 8.73
CA VAL A 353 16.30 -14.52 7.55
C VAL A 353 15.99 -16.02 7.66
N PRO A 354 15.20 -16.60 6.73
CA PRO A 354 15.01 -18.04 6.75
C PRO A 354 16.37 -18.72 6.55
N PHE A 355 16.65 -19.76 7.34
CA PHE A 355 17.88 -20.55 7.31
C PHE A 355 19.12 -19.92 7.96
N SER A 356 19.03 -18.70 8.51
CA SER A 356 20.11 -18.17 9.34
C SER A 356 20.02 -18.75 10.76
N THR A 357 21.10 -19.40 11.21
CA THR A 357 21.22 -19.93 12.58
C THR A 357 21.45 -18.82 13.61
N SER A 358 21.88 -17.63 13.19
CA SER A 358 22.30 -16.52 14.07
C SER A 358 21.15 -15.60 14.52
N ASN A 359 19.88 -15.98 14.31
CA ASN A 359 18.71 -15.12 14.58
C ASN A 359 18.81 -13.75 13.88
N GLU A 360 19.48 -13.74 12.73
CA GLU A 360 19.71 -12.54 11.95
C GLU A 360 18.40 -12.00 11.38
N LYS A 361 18.27 -10.67 11.38
CA LYS A 361 17.10 -9.95 10.88
C LYS A 361 17.53 -8.97 9.81
N ILE A 362 16.86 -9.00 8.67
CA ILE A 362 17.04 -8.02 7.60
C ILE A 362 16.09 -6.86 7.84
N ALA A 363 16.64 -5.66 7.99
CA ALA A 363 15.89 -4.42 8.02
C ALA A 363 15.23 -4.18 6.65
N VAL A 364 13.96 -3.76 6.66
CA VAL A 364 13.19 -3.55 5.43
C VAL A 364 12.87 -2.07 5.27
N ALA A 365 13.37 -1.47 4.18
CA ALA A 365 13.06 -0.09 3.83
C ALA A 365 11.57 0.13 3.55
N LEU A 366 11.07 1.32 3.88
CA LEU A 366 9.64 1.66 3.74
C LEU A 366 9.14 1.57 2.30
N ILE A 367 9.99 1.80 1.31
CA ILE A 367 9.63 1.72 -0.12
C ILE A 367 9.12 0.33 -0.54
N TYR A 368 9.54 -0.74 0.16
CA TYR A 368 9.15 -2.12 -0.15
C TYR A 368 7.88 -2.60 0.55
N TRP A 369 7.32 -1.80 1.46
CA TRP A 369 6.14 -2.18 2.23
C TRP A 369 4.93 -2.57 1.37
N PRO A 370 4.58 -1.86 0.28
CA PRO A 370 3.47 -2.28 -0.58
C PRO A 370 3.67 -3.68 -1.13
N GLN A 371 4.86 -4.04 -1.63
CA GLN A 371 5.10 -5.37 -2.20
C GLN A 371 4.95 -6.49 -1.16
N ILE A 372 5.41 -6.23 0.06
CA ILE A 372 5.39 -7.21 1.17
C ILE A 372 3.96 -7.40 1.69
N TYR A 373 3.28 -6.32 2.04
CA TYR A 373 1.97 -6.39 2.69
C TYR A 373 0.82 -6.71 1.72
N MET A 374 0.89 -6.29 0.46
CA MET A 374 -0.16 -6.61 -0.53
C MET A 374 -0.28 -8.11 -0.80
N LYS A 375 0.84 -8.86 -0.73
CA LYS A 375 0.85 -10.31 -0.97
C LYS A 375 0.45 -11.13 0.26
N GLY A 376 0.78 -10.66 1.47
CA GLY A 376 0.62 -11.45 2.69
C GLY A 376 -0.62 -11.15 3.53
N ARG A 377 -0.99 -9.86 3.68
CA ARG A 377 -1.98 -9.42 4.68
C ARG A 377 -2.75 -8.17 4.22
N ALA A 378 -3.56 -8.31 3.17
CA ALA A 378 -4.31 -7.19 2.57
C ALA A 378 -5.10 -6.33 3.59
N LYS A 379 -5.74 -6.95 4.59
CA LYS A 379 -6.49 -6.22 5.63
C LYS A 379 -5.61 -5.33 6.50
N HIS A 380 -4.39 -5.75 6.81
CA HIS A 380 -3.45 -4.98 7.63
C HIS A 380 -2.83 -3.84 6.81
N TRP A 381 -2.59 -4.10 5.52
CA TRP A 381 -2.12 -3.08 4.59
C TRP A 381 -3.07 -1.88 4.50
N ASP A 382 -4.39 -2.09 4.54
CA ASP A 382 -5.36 -1.00 4.39
C ASP A 382 -5.16 0.15 5.41
N HIS A 383 -4.77 -0.16 6.64
CA HIS A 383 -4.47 0.86 7.65
C HIS A 383 -3.14 1.58 7.38
N ALA A 384 -2.06 0.82 7.11
CA ALA A 384 -0.74 1.37 6.86
C ALA A 384 -0.64 2.12 5.52
N LYS A 385 -1.44 1.72 4.51
CA LYS A 385 -1.44 2.27 3.16
C LYS A 385 -1.70 3.77 3.14
N LYS A 386 -2.60 4.25 4.00
CA LYS A 386 -2.91 5.68 4.08
C LYS A 386 -1.67 6.48 4.51
N LEU A 387 -1.06 6.10 5.64
CA LEU A 387 0.16 6.74 6.16
C LEU A 387 1.32 6.62 5.17
N TRP A 388 1.55 5.41 4.65
CA TRP A 388 2.58 5.15 3.66
C TRP A 388 2.42 6.02 2.40
N SER A 389 1.18 6.21 1.92
CA SER A 389 0.93 7.07 0.77
C SER A 389 1.28 8.53 1.05
N GLU A 390 1.05 9.02 2.27
CA GLU A 390 1.43 10.37 2.67
C GLU A 390 2.95 10.52 2.73
N TRP A 391 3.64 9.56 3.35
CA TRP A 391 5.10 9.51 3.40
C TRP A 391 5.71 9.46 2.00
N LYS A 392 5.16 8.63 1.10
CA LYS A 392 5.65 8.49 -0.27
C LYS A 392 5.76 9.84 -0.97
N PHE A 393 4.72 10.66 -0.91
CA PHE A 393 4.72 11.94 -1.63
C PHE A 393 5.69 12.96 -1.04
N VAL A 394 5.81 12.99 0.29
CA VAL A 394 6.81 13.82 0.96
C VAL A 394 8.22 13.37 0.57
N MET A 395 8.47 12.05 0.57
CA MET A 395 9.78 11.49 0.26
C MET A 395 10.16 11.63 -1.22
N GLU A 396 9.19 11.56 -2.13
CA GLU A 396 9.41 11.81 -3.55
C GLU A 396 9.88 13.25 -3.78
N ARG A 397 9.26 14.25 -3.12
CA ARG A 397 9.76 15.64 -3.16
C ARG A 397 11.11 15.79 -2.47
N TYR A 398 11.26 15.24 -1.26
CA TYR A 398 12.47 15.34 -0.45
C TYR A 398 13.71 14.82 -1.17
N ARG A 399 13.57 13.77 -1.99
CA ARG A 399 14.69 13.18 -2.76
C ARG A 399 14.99 13.87 -4.08
N LEU A 400 14.08 14.69 -4.59
CA LEU A 400 14.34 15.50 -5.79
C LEU A 400 15.18 16.74 -5.49
N SER A 401 15.37 17.07 -4.22
CA SER A 401 16.12 18.23 -3.74
C SER A 401 17.16 17.81 -2.70
N THR A 402 18.09 18.70 -2.35
CA THR A 402 18.91 18.49 -1.15
C THR A 402 18.05 18.70 0.10
N PRO A 403 18.42 18.16 1.28
CA PRO A 403 17.70 18.45 2.52
C PRO A 403 17.62 19.95 2.84
N ALA A 404 18.69 20.70 2.54
CA ALA A 404 18.72 22.15 2.74
C ALA A 404 17.70 22.86 1.85
N ASP A 405 17.63 22.50 0.56
CA ASP A 405 16.68 23.07 -0.40
C ASP A 405 15.23 22.66 -0.09
N PHE A 406 15.02 21.42 0.34
CA PHE A 406 13.70 20.97 0.79
C PHE A 406 13.22 21.81 1.97
N TRP A 407 14.08 22.01 2.98
CA TRP A 407 13.70 22.78 4.15
C TRP A 407 13.60 24.28 3.86
N SER A 408 14.36 24.83 2.91
CA SER A 408 14.16 26.23 2.49
C SER A 408 12.83 26.44 1.78
N GLU A 409 12.39 25.47 0.96
CA GLU A 409 11.06 25.46 0.32
C GLU A 409 9.92 25.30 1.35
N PHE A 410 10.11 24.43 2.34
CA PHE A 410 9.09 24.10 3.35
C PHE A 410 9.38 24.72 4.73
N SER A 411 9.90 25.94 4.75
CA SER A 411 9.96 26.79 5.94
C SER A 411 9.07 28.01 5.78
N ASP A 412 8.58 28.54 6.89
CA ASP A 412 7.93 29.83 6.89
C ASP A 412 8.94 30.98 6.68
N HIS A 413 8.43 32.20 6.57
CA HIS A 413 9.25 33.41 6.42
C HIS A 413 10.19 33.67 7.62
N THR A 414 9.98 32.98 8.74
CA THR A 414 10.86 33.05 9.93
C THR A 414 11.97 32.00 9.90
N GLY A 415 11.99 31.13 8.88
CA GLY A 415 12.93 30.00 8.76
C GLY A 415 12.51 28.78 9.59
N LYS A 416 11.31 28.79 10.19
CA LYS A 416 10.80 27.64 10.94
C LYS A 416 10.17 26.64 9.97
N ARG A 417 10.61 25.38 10.07
CA ARG A 417 10.12 24.26 9.27
C ARG A 417 8.61 24.09 9.45
N LEU A 418 7.89 23.96 8.34
CA LEU A 418 6.46 23.70 8.35
C LEU A 418 6.17 22.31 8.93
N PRO A 419 5.07 22.12 9.69
CA PRO A 419 4.66 20.80 10.15
C PRO A 419 4.31 19.87 8.98
N PHE A 420 4.54 18.57 9.16
CA PHE A 420 4.30 17.53 8.14
C PHE A 420 2.91 17.60 7.48
N SER A 421 1.87 17.95 8.25
CA SER A 421 0.49 18.08 7.74
C SER A 421 0.35 19.24 6.75
N GLN A 422 1.05 20.35 6.98
CA GLN A 422 1.07 21.50 6.06
C GLN A 422 1.87 21.17 4.81
N ILE A 423 3.05 20.54 4.94
CA ILE A 423 3.85 20.08 3.80
C ILE A 423 3.02 19.13 2.93
N SER A 424 2.40 18.12 3.54
CA SER A 424 1.53 17.16 2.83
C SER A 424 0.35 17.84 2.13
N LYS A 425 -0.24 18.89 2.73
CA LYS A 425 -1.32 19.67 2.12
C LYS A 425 -0.83 20.45 0.91
N LEU A 426 0.31 21.14 1.02
CA LEU A 426 0.94 21.88 -0.09
C LEU A 426 1.24 20.94 -1.27
N LEU A 427 1.89 19.80 -1.02
CA LEU A 427 2.20 18.81 -2.04
C LEU A 427 0.96 18.18 -2.69
N ARG A 428 -0.17 18.10 -1.97
CA ARG A 428 -1.45 17.66 -2.57
C ARG A 428 -2.04 18.73 -3.49
N MET A 429 -1.97 19.99 -3.09
CA MET A 429 -2.47 21.10 -3.91
C MET A 429 -1.64 21.25 -5.19
N GLN A 430 -0.30 21.17 -5.07
CA GLN A 430 0.59 21.22 -6.22
C GLN A 430 0.29 20.10 -7.23
N ARG A 431 0.20 18.84 -6.79
CA ARG A 431 -0.13 17.73 -7.69
C ARG A 431 -1.51 17.86 -8.32
N LYS A 432 -2.49 18.38 -7.56
CA LYS A 432 -3.82 18.66 -8.13
C LYS A 432 -3.71 19.66 -9.27
N GLN A 433 -2.94 20.73 -9.08
CA GLN A 433 -2.71 21.76 -10.11
C GLN A 433 -1.96 21.19 -11.32
N GLU A 434 -0.91 20.38 -11.10
CA GLU A 434 -0.17 19.70 -12.17
C GLU A 434 -1.06 18.73 -12.95
N ASP A 435 -1.89 17.93 -12.26
CA ASP A 435 -2.86 17.04 -12.88
C ASP A 435 -3.89 17.83 -13.73
N GLU A 436 -4.36 18.97 -13.25
CA GLU A 436 -5.28 19.87 -13.99
C GLU A 436 -4.61 20.49 -15.22
N GLN A 437 -3.33 20.87 -15.13
CA GLN A 437 -2.55 21.35 -16.26
C GLN A 437 -2.35 20.25 -17.30
N LEU A 438 -2.02 19.03 -16.88
CA LEU A 438 -1.85 17.88 -17.77
C LEU A 438 -3.15 17.52 -18.50
N VAL A 439 -4.30 17.66 -17.83
CA VAL A 439 -5.62 17.49 -18.46
C VAL A 439 -5.87 18.58 -19.48
N THR A 440 -5.64 19.84 -19.13
CA THR A 440 -5.84 20.99 -20.02
C THR A 440 -4.98 20.86 -21.28
N GLN A 441 -3.71 20.50 -21.09
CA GLN A 441 -2.79 20.24 -22.19
C GLN A 441 -3.24 19.05 -23.04
N ALA A 442 -3.72 17.96 -22.44
CA ALA A 442 -4.21 16.80 -23.17
C ALA A 442 -5.50 17.09 -23.96
N GLN A 443 -6.37 17.95 -23.44
CA GLN A 443 -7.56 18.44 -24.13
C GLN A 443 -7.17 19.26 -25.37
N PHE A 444 -6.18 20.15 -25.22
CA PHE A 444 -5.66 20.94 -26.32
C PHE A 444 -5.02 20.08 -27.42
N GLU A 445 -4.18 19.10 -27.04
CA GLU A 445 -3.46 18.24 -27.99
C GLU A 445 -4.37 17.28 -28.76
N LEU A 446 -5.38 16.68 -28.09
CA LEU A 446 -6.21 15.63 -28.70
C LEU A 446 -7.51 16.15 -29.30
N GLY A 447 -7.96 17.36 -28.93
CA GLY A 447 -9.22 17.93 -29.38
C GLY A 447 -10.39 16.95 -29.20
N GLU A 448 -11.07 16.61 -30.30
CA GLU A 448 -12.21 15.68 -30.31
C GLU A 448 -11.85 14.25 -29.88
N GLN A 449 -10.59 13.84 -30.03
CA GLN A 449 -10.13 12.51 -29.61
C GLN A 449 -9.89 12.41 -28.11
N PHE A 450 -9.99 13.50 -27.35
CA PHE A 450 -9.76 13.49 -25.91
C PHE A 450 -10.69 12.49 -25.18
N LEU A 451 -11.98 12.55 -25.47
CA LEU A 451 -12.99 11.69 -24.81
C LEU A 451 -12.84 10.22 -25.18
N SER A 452 -12.48 9.92 -26.44
CA SER A 452 -12.27 8.53 -26.88
C SER A 452 -11.01 7.93 -26.25
N THR A 453 -9.93 8.71 -26.21
CA THR A 453 -8.63 8.33 -25.66
C THR A 453 -8.70 8.10 -24.14
N PHE A 454 -9.31 9.03 -23.41
CA PHE A 454 -9.44 8.95 -21.95
C PHE A 454 -10.81 8.40 -21.53
N SER A 455 -11.11 7.19 -21.99
CA SER A 455 -12.31 6.45 -21.57
C SER A 455 -11.98 5.09 -20.97
N TYR A 456 -12.88 4.56 -20.14
CA TYR A 456 -12.77 3.22 -19.59
C TYR A 456 -14.02 2.39 -19.85
N ARG A 457 -13.92 1.08 -19.59
CA ARG A 457 -15.03 0.14 -19.74
C ARG A 457 -15.64 -0.17 -18.38
N LEU A 458 -16.95 0.02 -18.24
CA LEU A 458 -17.69 -0.36 -17.05
C LEU A 458 -18.95 -1.13 -17.45
N GLY A 459 -19.13 -2.33 -16.92
CA GLY A 459 -20.37 -3.10 -17.13
C GLY A 459 -20.70 -3.44 -18.59
N GLY A 460 -19.69 -3.57 -19.47
CA GLY A 460 -19.89 -3.86 -20.89
C GLY A 460 -20.12 -2.62 -21.77
N GLN A 461 -20.36 -1.46 -21.16
CA GLN A 461 -20.32 -0.18 -21.88
C GLN A 461 -18.87 0.22 -22.11
N ARG A 462 -18.55 0.60 -23.35
CA ARG A 462 -17.26 1.20 -23.73
C ARG A 462 -17.46 2.71 -23.85
N GLY A 463 -16.40 3.47 -23.58
CA GLY A 463 -16.41 4.91 -23.83
C GLY A 463 -16.89 5.78 -22.67
N ILE A 464 -16.89 5.29 -21.42
CA ILE A 464 -17.20 6.18 -20.28
C ILE A 464 -16.00 7.10 -20.06
N PRO A 465 -16.16 8.44 -20.19
CA PRO A 465 -15.06 9.36 -20.07
C PRO A 465 -14.51 9.39 -18.63
N MET A 466 -13.19 9.45 -18.51
CA MET A 466 -12.55 9.73 -17.23
C MET A 466 -12.81 11.19 -16.86
N GLN A 467 -13.35 11.42 -15.66
CA GLN A 467 -13.66 12.78 -15.18
C GLN A 467 -12.64 13.30 -14.15
N ARG A 468 -11.86 12.41 -13.54
CA ARG A 468 -10.92 12.79 -12.47
C ARG A 468 -9.58 13.19 -13.09
N PRO A 469 -9.07 14.41 -12.83
CA PRO A 469 -7.80 14.87 -13.41
C PRO A 469 -6.64 13.89 -13.19
N HIS A 470 -6.49 13.41 -11.96
CA HIS A 470 -5.48 12.41 -11.60
C HIS A 470 -5.56 11.11 -12.44
N ALA A 471 -6.77 10.64 -12.76
CA ALA A 471 -6.93 9.43 -13.56
C ALA A 471 -6.50 9.65 -15.02
N ILE A 472 -6.83 10.82 -15.57
CA ILE A 472 -6.44 11.23 -16.92
C ILE A 472 -4.91 11.40 -16.99
N ALA A 473 -4.31 12.11 -16.03
CA ALA A 473 -2.86 12.30 -15.95
C ALA A 473 -2.11 10.95 -15.84
N THR A 474 -2.62 10.04 -15.00
CA THR A 474 -2.05 8.68 -14.86
C THR A 474 -2.15 7.88 -16.16
N ALA A 475 -3.30 7.93 -16.83
CA ALA A 475 -3.50 7.25 -18.11
C ALA A 475 -2.56 7.82 -19.20
N ARG A 476 -2.41 9.15 -19.25
CA ARG A 476 -1.50 9.84 -20.18
C ARG A 476 -0.05 9.39 -19.97
N ASN A 477 0.42 9.40 -18.74
CA ASN A 477 1.77 8.96 -18.39
C ASN A 477 1.99 7.48 -18.71
N SER A 478 0.95 6.65 -18.58
CA SER A 478 1.02 5.22 -18.93
C SER A 478 1.12 5.01 -20.45
N ASN A 479 0.33 5.76 -21.24
CA ASN A 479 0.39 5.72 -22.70
C ASN A 479 1.74 6.23 -23.22
N ALA A 480 2.27 7.31 -22.64
CA ALA A 480 3.59 7.83 -22.99
C ALA A 480 4.71 6.81 -22.71
N LYS A 481 4.60 6.05 -21.61
CA LYS A 481 5.53 4.94 -21.33
C LYS A 481 5.37 3.82 -22.36
N ALA A 482 4.15 3.39 -22.66
CA ALA A 482 3.90 2.33 -23.63
C ALA A 482 4.45 2.67 -25.03
N SER A 483 4.31 3.93 -25.45
CA SER A 483 4.83 4.41 -26.74
C SER A 483 6.35 4.43 -26.83
N ARG A 484 7.10 4.44 -25.71
CA ARG A 484 8.57 4.37 -25.74
C ARG A 484 9.11 2.96 -25.94
N TYR A 485 8.26 1.94 -25.79
CA TYR A 485 8.63 0.53 -25.91
C TYR A 485 8.15 -0.11 -27.22
N CYS A 486 7.45 0.65 -28.06
CA CYS A 486 7.09 0.26 -29.43
C CYS A 486 7.97 1.05 -30.39
#